data_AF-A0A7Z9ZFQ2-F1
#
_entry.id   AF-A0A7Z9ZFQ2-F1
#
_cell.length_a   1.000
_cell.length_b   1.000
_cell.length_c   1.000
_cell.angle_alpha   90.00
_cell.angle_beta   90.00
_cell.angle_gamma   90.00
#
_symmetry.space_group_name_H-M   'P 1'
#
loop_
_entity.id
_entity.type
_entity.pdbx_description
1 polymer ?
#
loop_
_entity_poly.entity_id
_entity_poly.type
_entity_poly.pdbx_seq_one_letter_code
_entity_poly.pdbx_strand_id
1 'polypeptide(L)' 'MGPTTVGRRWLDAHRPGVTVEEHANPFYGYYTIHTLKDGQIEGMLSVHGTAGQVWYHIWHGRFIQMIGEEEGGERR' A
#
# COMPACT_ATOMS: atom_id res chain seq x y z
N MET A 1 -12.01 5.81 -10.12
CA MET A 1 -11.47 6.09 -8.76
C MET A 1 -10.11 5.45 -8.70
N GLY A 2 -9.05 6.18 -8.33
CA GLY A 2 -7.68 5.63 -8.34
C GLY A 2 -7.44 4.56 -7.25
N PRO A 3 -6.38 3.76 -7.38
CA PRO A 3 -6.10 2.63 -6.48
C PRO A 3 -5.92 3.06 -5.01
N THR A 4 -5.24 4.18 -4.75
CA THR A 4 -5.09 4.72 -3.39
C THR A 4 -6.41 5.18 -2.77
N THR A 5 -7.34 5.70 -3.58
CA THR A 5 -8.68 6.08 -3.10
C THR A 5 -9.52 4.85 -2.75
N VAL A 6 -9.41 3.78 -3.53
CA VAL A 6 -10.03 2.48 -3.23
C VAL A 6 -9.45 1.90 -1.94
N GLY A 7 -8.12 1.85 -1.82
CA GLY A 7 -7.44 1.38 -0.62
C GLY A 7 -7.84 2.16 0.63
N ARG A 8 -7.86 3.50 0.56
CA ARG A 8 -8.29 4.36 1.68
C ARG A 8 -9.71 4.04 2.13
N ARG A 9 -10.68 3.95 1.20
CA ARG A 9 -12.06 3.60 1.57
C ARG A 9 -12.18 2.24 2.23
N TRP A 10 -11.39 1.26 1.77
CA TRP A 10 -11.37 -0.06 2.40
C TRP A 10 -10.79 0.01 3.82
N LEU A 11 -9.70 0.73 4.03
CA LEU A 11 -9.11 0.90 5.37
C LEU A 11 -10.05 1.66 6.32
N ASP A 12 -10.70 2.73 5.85
CA ASP A 12 -11.69 3.49 6.64
C ASP A 12 -12.79 2.57 7.22
N ALA A 13 -13.18 1.53 6.48
CA ALA A 13 -14.22 0.58 6.87
C ALA A 13 -13.72 -0.61 7.72
N HIS A 14 -12.47 -1.05 7.56
CA HIS A 14 -11.99 -2.33 8.14
C HIS A 14 -10.80 -2.18 9.11
N ARG A 15 -10.08 -1.06 9.02
CA ARG A 15 -8.85 -0.76 9.76
C ARG A 15 -8.80 0.74 10.14
N PRO A 16 -9.73 1.26 10.96
CA PRO A 16 -9.71 2.68 11.34
C PRO A 16 -8.37 3.10 11.95
N GLY A 17 -7.87 4.26 11.54
CA GLY A 17 -6.56 4.78 11.97
C GLY A 17 -5.36 4.26 11.17
N VAL A 18 -5.59 3.43 10.15
CA VAL A 18 -4.58 3.04 9.17
C VAL A 18 -4.84 3.78 7.87
N THR A 19 -3.78 4.31 7.23
CA THR A 19 -3.84 5.00 5.94
C THR A 19 -3.11 4.23 4.86
N VAL A 20 -3.30 4.60 3.60
CA VAL A 20 -2.45 4.17 2.49
C VAL A 20 -1.24 5.11 2.37
N GLU A 21 -0.15 4.64 1.78
CA GLU A 21 0.90 5.53 1.26
C GLU A 21 0.38 6.37 0.08
N GLU A 22 1.13 7.41 -0.30
CA GLU A 22 0.70 8.35 -1.34
C GLU A 22 0.69 7.74 -2.75
N HIS A 23 1.65 6.86 -3.02
CA HIS A 23 1.84 6.23 -4.32
C HIS A 23 1.41 4.76 -4.30
N ALA A 24 1.06 4.25 -5.48
CA ALA A 24 0.68 2.86 -5.64
C ALA A 24 1.56 2.25 -6.72
N ASN A 25 2.26 1.16 -6.41
CA ASN A 25 3.17 0.51 -7.34
C ASN A 25 2.39 -0.46 -8.25
N PRO A 26 2.42 -0.29 -9.58
CA PRO A 26 1.75 -1.22 -10.48
C PRO A 26 2.39 -2.61 -10.44
N PHE A 27 1.56 -3.64 -10.45
CA PHE A 27 1.97 -5.04 -10.46
C PHE A 27 0.95 -5.89 -11.25
N TYR A 28 1.21 -6.12 -12.53
CA TYR A 28 0.44 -7.02 -13.42
C TYR A 28 -1.10 -7.00 -13.23
N GLY A 29 -1.73 -5.84 -13.47
CA GLY A 29 -3.18 -5.67 -13.35
C GLY A 29 -3.67 -5.31 -11.94
N TYR A 30 -2.76 -5.29 -10.97
CA TYR A 30 -2.95 -4.82 -9.61
C TYR A 30 -2.07 -3.62 -9.32
N TYR A 31 -2.37 -2.98 -8.19
CA TYR A 31 -1.51 -2.01 -7.55
C TYR A 31 -1.19 -2.48 -6.14
N THR A 32 0.08 -2.49 -5.80
CA THR A 32 0.57 -2.73 -4.45
C THR A 32 0.70 -1.39 -3.73
N ILE A 33 0.19 -1.32 -2.51
CA ILE A 33 0.16 -0.10 -1.69
C ILE A 33 0.52 -0.45 -0.26
N HIS A 34 1.53 0.17 0.33
CA HIS A 34 1.77 0.03 1.76
C HIS A 34 0.65 0.67 2.59
N THR A 35 0.36 0.05 3.73
CA THR A 35 -0.50 0.61 4.76
C THR A 35 0.34 1.19 5.89
N LEU A 36 -0.07 2.36 6.38
CA LEU A 36 0.66 3.12 7.37
C LEU A 36 -0.19 3.24 8.64
N LYS A 37 0.44 3.02 9.79
CA LYS A 37 -0.10 3.37 11.09
C LYS A 37 0.92 4.25 11.80
N ASP A 38 0.48 5.42 12.23
CA ASP A 38 1.37 6.44 12.82
C ASP A 38 2.59 6.76 11.92
N GLY A 39 2.37 6.78 10.60
CA GLY A 39 3.39 7.03 9.58
C GLY A 39 4.40 5.89 9.37
N GLN A 40 4.24 4.75 10.04
CA GLN A 40 5.08 3.57 9.88
C GLN A 40 4.38 2.50 9.06
N ILE A 41 5.13 1.82 8.19
CA ILE A 41 4.60 0.72 7.39
C ILE A 41 4.20 -0.43 8.33
N GLU A 42 2.92 -0.77 8.32
CA GLU A 42 2.34 -1.83 9.13
C GLU A 42 1.79 -3.00 8.31
N GLY A 43 1.65 -2.82 7.00
CA GLY A 43 1.16 -3.85 6.09
C GLY A 43 1.09 -3.37 4.65
N MET A 44 0.28 -4.07 3.85
CA MET A 44 0.17 -3.82 2.42
C MET A 44 -1.22 -4.23 1.89
N LEU A 45 -1.68 -3.53 0.85
CA LEU A 45 -2.86 -3.85 0.07
C LEU A 45 -2.44 -4.16 -1.37
N SER A 46 -3.16 -5.09 -2.00
CA SER A 46 -3.26 -5.14 -3.46
C SER A 46 -4.66 -4.68 -3.88
N VAL A 47 -4.72 -3.76 -4.84
CA VAL A 47 -5.98 -3.27 -5.43
C VAL A 47 -6.01 -3.64 -6.91
N HIS A 48 -7.06 -4.33 -7.34
CA HIS A 48 -7.25 -4.64 -8.76
C HIS A 48 -7.50 -3.36 -9.56
N GLY A 49 -6.73 -3.13 -10.63
CA GLY A 49 -6.71 -1.86 -11.37
C GLY A 49 -8.05 -1.46 -11.99
N THR A 50 -8.81 -2.43 -12.49
CA THR A 50 -10.15 -2.18 -13.07
C THR A 50 -11.30 -2.42 -12.07
N ALA A 51 -11.35 -3.60 -11.45
CA ALA A 51 -12.47 -4.00 -10.60
C ALA A 51 -12.48 -3.33 -9.22
N GLY A 52 -11.35 -2.78 -8.76
CA GLY A 52 -11.25 -2.16 -7.43
C GLY A 52 -11.38 -3.14 -6.26
N GLN A 53 -11.28 -4.44 -6.51
CA GLN A 53 -11.21 -5.45 -5.45
C GLN A 53 -9.93 -5.23 -4.62
N VAL A 54 -10.00 -5.51 -3.32
CA VAL A 54 -8.92 -5.27 -2.35
C VAL A 54 -8.52 -6.57 -1.69
N TRP A 55 -7.22 -6.85 -1.69
CA TRP A 55 -6.59 -7.93 -0.92
C TRP A 55 -5.68 -7.29 0.13
N TYR A 56 -5.93 -7.61 1.39
CA TYR A 56 -5.09 -7.17 2.50
C TYR A 56 -4.07 -8.23 2.85
N HIS A 57 -2.80 -7.82 2.87
CA HIS A 57 -1.68 -8.66 3.24
C HIS A 57 -1.35 -8.42 4.71
N ILE A 58 -1.38 -9.49 5.51
CA ILE A 58 -0.89 -9.46 6.88
C ILE A 58 0.56 -9.92 6.92
N TRP A 59 1.38 -9.23 7.70
CA TRP A 59 2.71 -9.70 8.05
C TRP A 59 2.69 -10.38 9.42
N HIS A 60 3.40 -11.49 9.54
CA HIS A 60 3.68 -12.12 10.82
C HIS A 60 4.97 -11.55 11.41
N GLY A 61 5.00 -10.24 11.69
CA GLY A 61 6.15 -9.58 12.29
C GLY A 61 6.32 -8.12 11.87
N ARG A 62 7.41 -7.51 12.35
CA ARG A 62 7.77 -6.13 12.00
C ARG A 62 8.26 -6.08 10.55
N PHE A 63 7.90 -5.02 9.83
CA PHE A 63 8.56 -4.68 8.56
C PHE A 63 10.06 -4.52 8.76
N ILE A 64 10.86 -5.19 7.92
CA ILE A 64 12.32 -5.13 8.00
C ILE A 64 12.85 -4.15 6.95
N GLN A 65 12.66 -4.47 5.66
CA GLN A 65 13.04 -3.63 4.53
C GLN A 65 12.43 -4.17 3.24
N MET A 66 12.36 -3.34 2.20
CA MET A 66 12.17 -3.77 0.82
C MET A 66 13.55 -3.94 0.17
N ILE A 67 13.76 -5.01 -0.60
CA ILE A 67 14.98 -5.20 -1.41
C ILE A 67 14.58 -5.16 -2.90
N GLY A 68 15.05 -4.15 -3.64
CA GLY A 68 14.65 -3.87 -5.02
C GLY A 68 14.98 -2.41 -5.39
N GLU A 69 14.99 -2.06 -6.67
CA GLU A 69 15.42 -0.74 -7.15
C GLU A 69 14.58 0.40 -6.54
N GLU A 70 15.22 1.16 -5.65
CA GLU A 70 14.91 2.56 -5.45
C GLU A 70 15.30 3.28 -6.75
N GLU A 71 14.34 3.83 -7.50
CA GLU A 71 14.68 4.91 -8.41
C GLU A 71 15.24 6.05 -7.55
N GLY A 72 16.56 6.24 -7.67
CA GLY A 72 17.31 7.15 -6.83
C GLY A 72 16.77 8.59 -6.88
N GLY A 73 16.57 9.16 -5.70
CA GLY A 73 16.53 10.60 -5.48
C GLY A 73 17.86 11.08 -4.94
N GLU A 74 18.74 11.50 -5.86
CA GLU A 74 19.90 12.39 -5.73
C GLU A 74 20.54 12.59 -4.34
N ARG A 75 21.79 12.10 -4.20
CA ARG A 75 22.77 12.75 -3.33
C ARG A 75 23.25 14.02 -4.02
N ARG A 76 22.75 15.19 -3.62
CA ARG A 76 23.49 16.46 -3.44
C ARG A 76 22.57 17.58 -2.97
#